data_AF-A0A2R6KHV2-F1
#
_entry.id   AF-A0A2R6KHV2-F1
#
_cell.length_a   1.000
_cell.length_b   1.000
_cell.length_c   1.000
_cell.angle_alpha   90.00
_cell.angle_beta   90.00
_cell.angle_gamma   90.00
#
_symmetry.space_group_name_H-M   'P 1'
#
loop_
_entity.id
_entity.type
_entity.pdbx_description
1 polymer ?
#
loop_
_entity_poly.entity_id
_entity_poly.type
_entity_poly.pdbx_seq_one_letter_code
_entity_poly.pdbx_strand_id
1 'polypeptide(L)'
;MGGNVHAKGNVTPAAEFNFWVDPDAAKRVLGAFDVTLVDWGLCLRASVLGAEEFAAVAEMDTDLADFFEDLTEPVREFTSEEQGIDGVTQPDSLTAALLAYPELREETATYHV
;
A
#
# COMPACT_ATOMS: atom_id res chain seq x y z
N MET A 1 7.14 3.62 0.34
CA MET A 1 6.25 2.61 -0.25
C MET A 1 6.81 2.22 -1.60
N GLY A 2 7.02 0.94 -1.88
CA GLY A 2 7.39 0.47 -3.21
C GLY A 2 7.99 -0.92 -3.26
N GLY A 3 8.09 -1.50 -4.46
CA GLY A 3 8.59 -2.86 -4.67
C GLY A 3 7.59 -3.95 -4.29
N ASN A 4 7.92 -5.20 -4.60
CA ASN A 4 7.05 -6.37 -4.44
C ASN A 4 7.85 -7.58 -3.95
N VAL A 5 8.29 -7.55 -2.69
CA VAL A 5 9.19 -8.56 -2.12
C VAL A 5 8.43 -9.87 -1.93
N HIS A 6 8.87 -10.91 -2.65
CA HIS A 6 8.20 -12.21 -2.70
C HIS A 6 6.72 -12.15 -3.12
N ALA A 7 6.34 -11.12 -3.86
CA ALA A 7 4.98 -10.91 -4.36
C ALA A 7 5.00 -10.61 -5.86
N LYS A 8 3.85 -10.83 -6.53
CA LYS A 8 3.65 -10.38 -7.90
C LYS A 8 3.60 -8.84 -7.92
N GLY A 9 4.19 -8.22 -8.93
CA GLY A 9 4.04 -6.78 -9.15
C GLY A 9 2.62 -6.40 -9.56
N ASN A 10 2.28 -5.11 -9.43
CA ASN A 10 0.96 -4.56 -9.79
C ASN A 10 0.93 -3.86 -11.16
N VAL A 11 2.08 -3.60 -11.80
CA VAL A 11 2.16 -3.08 -13.17
C VAL A 11 2.60 -4.16 -14.15
N THR A 12 3.64 -4.91 -13.77
CA THR A 12 4.07 -6.11 -14.50
C THR A 12 4.17 -7.26 -13.50
N PRO A 13 4.21 -8.53 -13.95
CA PRO A 13 4.39 -9.65 -13.02
C PRO A 13 5.62 -9.51 -12.11
N ALA A 14 6.64 -8.77 -12.54
CA ALA A 14 7.90 -8.59 -11.82
C ALA A 14 8.02 -7.27 -11.04
N ALA A 15 7.19 -6.25 -11.31
CA ALA A 15 7.42 -4.90 -10.81
C ALA A 15 6.16 -4.20 -10.28
N GLU A 16 6.31 -3.62 -9.11
CA GLU A 16 5.40 -2.64 -8.50
C GLU A 16 5.57 -1.25 -9.13
N PHE A 17 4.48 -0.48 -9.19
CA PHE A 17 4.36 0.83 -9.85
C PHE A 17 5.49 1.81 -9.54
N ASN A 18 5.75 2.16 -8.28
CA ASN A 18 6.76 3.16 -7.93
C ASN A 18 8.16 2.76 -8.41
N PHE A 19 8.50 1.47 -8.30
CA PHE A 19 9.79 0.95 -8.79
C PHE A 19 9.82 0.77 -10.31
N TRP A 20 8.67 0.53 -10.94
CA TRP A 20 8.54 0.40 -12.39
C TRP A 20 8.66 1.76 -13.10
N VAL A 21 8.09 2.83 -12.51
CA VAL A 21 8.11 4.18 -13.08
C VAL A 21 9.53 4.71 -13.21
N ASP A 22 10.36 4.55 -12.16
CA ASP A 22 11.77 4.98 -12.19
C ASP A 22 12.69 4.00 -11.43
N PRO A 23 13.10 2.89 -12.07
CA PRO A 23 14.00 1.90 -11.46
C PRO A 23 15.41 2.46 -11.21
N ASP A 24 15.82 3.48 -11.97
CA ASP A 24 17.11 4.16 -11.86
C ASP A 24 17.19 5.00 -10.58
N ALA A 25 16.12 5.70 -10.23
CA ALA A 25 15.99 6.42 -8.97
C ALA A 25 15.88 5.45 -7.79
N ALA A 26 15.03 4.40 -7.91
CA ALA A 26 14.89 3.40 -6.86
C ALA A 26 16.24 2.76 -6.49
N LYS A 27 17.03 2.37 -7.49
CA LYS A 27 18.40 1.83 -7.28
C LYS A 27 19.33 2.82 -6.57
N ARG A 28 19.29 4.10 -6.94
CA ARG A 28 20.14 5.13 -6.31
C ARG A 28 19.74 5.38 -4.86
N VAL A 29 18.44 5.46 -4.56
CA VAL A 29 17.93 5.68 -3.20
C VAL A 29 18.29 4.52 -2.28
N LEU A 30 18.03 3.27 -2.72
CA LEU A 30 18.34 2.08 -1.93
C LEU A 30 19.84 1.89 -1.69
N GLY A 31 20.68 2.36 -2.62
CA GLY A 31 22.14 2.33 -2.45
C GLY A 31 22.72 3.47 -1.61
N ALA A 32 21.98 4.55 -1.39
CA ALA A 32 22.49 5.77 -0.75
C ALA A 32 22.01 5.97 0.70
N PHE A 33 20.89 5.34 1.09
CA PHE A 33 20.25 5.55 2.39
C PHE A 33 19.95 4.25 3.12
N ASP A 34 19.78 4.33 4.44
CA ASP A 34 19.16 3.28 5.23
C ASP A 34 17.64 3.38 5.04
N VAL A 35 17.05 2.39 4.35
CA VAL A 35 15.66 2.42 3.88
C VAL A 35 14.86 1.31 4.54
N THR A 36 13.77 1.69 5.22
CA THR A 36 12.70 0.74 5.56
C THR A 36 11.71 0.69 4.40
N LEU A 37 11.63 -0.46 3.74
CA LEU A 37 10.71 -0.67 2.62
C LEU A 37 9.36 -1.21 3.12
N VAL A 38 8.28 -0.54 2.74
CA VAL A 38 6.91 -1.07 2.85
C VAL A 38 6.50 -1.46 1.44
N ASP A 39 6.44 -2.77 1.20
CA ASP A 39 6.27 -3.35 -0.13
C ASP A 39 4.80 -3.65 -0.46
N TRP A 40 4.52 -3.84 -1.75
CA TRP A 40 3.18 -4.16 -2.24
C TRP A 40 2.62 -5.46 -1.65
N GLY A 41 3.47 -6.47 -1.43
CA GLY A 41 3.05 -7.73 -0.83
C GLY A 41 2.49 -7.53 0.58
N LEU A 42 3.10 -6.68 1.40
CA LEU A 42 2.57 -6.34 2.72
C LEU A 42 1.24 -5.58 2.62
N CYS A 43 1.12 -4.63 1.69
CA CYS A 43 -0.13 -3.91 1.44
C CYS A 43 -1.31 -4.86 1.16
N LEU A 44 -1.10 -5.84 0.28
CA LEU A 44 -2.12 -6.84 -0.05
C LEU A 44 -2.53 -7.71 1.15
N ARG A 45 -1.63 -7.96 2.11
CA ARG A 45 -1.90 -8.82 3.26
C ARG A 45 -2.52 -8.07 4.44
N ALA A 46 -2.19 -6.80 4.61
CA ALA A 46 -2.42 -6.08 5.87
C ALA A 46 -3.18 -4.75 5.71
N SER A 47 -3.45 -4.29 4.49
CA SER A 47 -4.09 -2.98 4.29
C SER A 47 -5.08 -2.97 3.12
N VAL A 48 -5.85 -4.05 2.97
CA VAL A 48 -7.04 -4.07 2.11
C VAL A 48 -8.24 -3.76 3.00
N LEU A 49 -8.93 -2.67 2.71
CA LEU A 49 -10.17 -2.29 3.39
C LEU A 49 -11.35 -2.82 2.59
N GLY A 50 -12.14 -3.70 3.20
CA GLY A 50 -13.32 -4.31 2.63
C GLY A 50 -14.61 -3.65 3.13
N ALA A 51 -15.74 -4.28 2.83
CA ALA A 51 -17.05 -3.73 3.15
C ALA A 51 -17.27 -3.46 4.66
N GLU A 52 -16.67 -4.26 5.54
CA GLU A 52 -16.78 -4.09 6.98
C GLU A 52 -16.05 -2.83 7.46
N GLU A 53 -14.82 -2.60 6.99
CA GLU A 53 -14.05 -1.40 7.34
C GLU A 53 -14.72 -0.13 6.79
N PHE A 54 -15.26 -0.19 5.58
CA PHE A 54 -16.02 0.93 5.01
C PHE A 54 -17.30 1.23 5.80
N ALA A 55 -18.03 0.21 6.26
CA ALA A 55 -19.18 0.42 7.13
C ALA A 55 -18.77 1.09 8.46
N ALA A 56 -17.65 0.67 9.05
CA ALA A 56 -17.12 1.27 10.27
C ALA A 56 -16.68 2.73 10.07
N VAL A 57 -16.14 3.08 8.90
CA VAL A 57 -15.83 4.47 8.53
C VAL A 57 -17.11 5.30 8.40
N ALA A 58 -18.13 4.79 7.70
CA ALA A 58 -19.42 5.46 7.53
C ALA A 58 -20.10 5.76 8.87
N GLU A 59 -19.99 4.84 9.84
CA GLU A 59 -20.54 5.01 11.20
C GLU A 59 -19.89 6.15 12.00
N MET A 60 -18.73 6.67 11.58
CA MET A 60 -18.07 7.78 12.27
C MET A 60 -18.83 9.11 12.13
N ASP A 61 -19.66 9.28 11.10
CA ASP A 61 -20.50 10.47 10.86
C ASP A 61 -19.70 11.79 10.94
N THR A 62 -18.65 11.89 10.12
CA THR A 62 -17.77 13.07 10.06
C THR A 62 -17.44 13.47 8.62
N ASP A 63 -17.13 14.74 8.40
CA ASP A 63 -16.67 15.27 7.10
C ASP A 63 -15.46 14.49 6.52
N LEU A 64 -14.62 13.90 7.38
CA LEU A 64 -13.47 13.10 6.96
C LEU A 64 -13.85 11.68 6.52
N ALA A 65 -14.91 11.11 7.10
CA ALA A 65 -15.45 9.82 6.65
C ALA A 65 -16.06 9.99 5.26
N ASP A 66 -16.88 11.02 5.06
CA ASP A 66 -17.46 11.36 3.76
C ASP A 66 -16.36 11.58 2.69
N PHE A 67 -15.34 12.37 3.02
CA PHE A 67 -14.21 12.61 2.13
C PHE A 67 -13.44 11.32 1.79
N PHE A 68 -13.27 10.43 2.76
CA PHE A 68 -12.56 9.17 2.55
C PHE A 68 -13.34 8.24 1.60
N GLU A 69 -14.65 8.15 1.77
CA GLU A 69 -15.53 7.35 0.90
C GLU A 69 -15.50 7.88 -0.55
N ASP A 70 -15.69 9.20 -0.72
CA ASP A 70 -15.67 9.84 -2.04
C ASP A 70 -14.34 9.61 -2.78
N LEU A 71 -13.20 9.72 -2.07
CA LEU A 71 -11.87 9.61 -2.68
C LEU A 71 -11.50 8.16 -3.03
N THR A 72 -12.07 7.18 -2.32
CA THR A 72 -11.73 5.76 -2.50
C THR A 72 -12.65 5.02 -3.45
N GLU A 73 -13.80 5.59 -3.83
CA GLU A 73 -14.74 5.00 -4.80
C GLU A 73 -14.04 4.62 -6.13
N PRO A 74 -13.28 5.49 -6.81
CA PRO A 74 -12.60 5.12 -8.06
C PRO A 74 -11.53 4.05 -7.87
N VAL A 75 -10.88 4.03 -6.70
CA VAL A 75 -9.84 3.04 -6.37
C VAL A 75 -10.46 1.67 -6.17
N ARG A 76 -11.67 1.62 -5.61
CA ARG A 76 -12.42 0.36 -5.42
C ARG A 76 -12.78 -0.27 -6.76
N GLU A 77 -13.26 0.53 -7.71
CA GLU A 77 -13.55 0.07 -9.08
C GLU A 77 -12.28 -0.50 -9.73
N PHE A 78 -11.19 0.28 -9.73
CA PHE A 78 -9.91 -0.15 -10.32
C PHE A 78 -9.36 -1.42 -9.68
N THR A 79 -9.37 -1.50 -8.35
CA THR A 79 -8.80 -2.62 -7.59
C THR A 79 -9.60 -3.92 -7.82
N SER A 80 -10.92 -3.80 -7.94
CA SER A 80 -11.80 -4.91 -8.29
C SER A 80 -11.62 -5.36 -9.74
N GLU A 81 -11.67 -4.44 -10.71
CA GLU A 81 -11.67 -4.76 -12.14
C GLU A 81 -10.30 -5.21 -12.66
N GLU A 82 -9.23 -4.49 -12.30
CA GLU A 82 -7.90 -4.70 -12.87
C GLU A 82 -7.03 -5.65 -12.05
N GLN A 83 -7.27 -5.72 -10.73
CA GLN A 83 -6.43 -6.50 -9.81
C GLN A 83 -7.15 -7.70 -9.18
N GLY A 84 -8.48 -7.78 -9.31
CA GLY A 84 -9.29 -8.87 -8.74
C GLY A 84 -9.28 -8.88 -7.22
N ILE A 85 -9.09 -7.73 -6.59
CA ILE A 85 -9.04 -7.58 -5.13
C ILE A 85 -10.39 -7.06 -4.65
N ASP A 86 -10.98 -7.76 -3.69
CA ASP A 86 -12.25 -7.39 -3.07
C ASP A 86 -12.02 -6.37 -1.94
N GLY A 87 -11.82 -5.11 -2.32
CA GLY A 87 -11.60 -4.00 -1.39
C GLY A 87 -10.72 -2.89 -1.97
N VAL A 88 -10.27 -2.00 -1.10
CA VAL A 88 -9.39 -0.87 -1.45
C VAL A 88 -8.04 -1.07 -0.77
N THR A 89 -6.97 -1.11 -1.58
CA THR A 89 -5.61 -1.18 -1.05
C THR A 89 -5.15 0.18 -0.53
N GLN A 90 -4.43 0.18 0.59
CA GLN A 90 -3.97 1.39 1.29
C GLN A 90 -2.44 1.45 1.44
N PRO A 91 -1.66 1.37 0.34
CA PRO A 91 -0.20 1.22 0.40
C PRO A 91 0.51 2.40 1.08
N ASP A 92 0.08 3.63 0.75
CA ASP A 92 0.69 4.85 1.28
C ASP A 92 0.21 5.14 2.70
N SER A 93 -1.08 4.96 2.98
CA SER A 93 -1.64 5.10 4.33
C SER A 93 -1.01 4.09 5.30
N LEU A 94 -0.80 2.83 4.87
CA LEU A 94 -0.06 1.83 5.65
C LEU A 94 1.38 2.29 5.91
N THR A 95 2.06 2.80 4.89
CA THR A 95 3.43 3.31 5.03
C THR A 95 3.50 4.46 6.04
N ALA A 96 2.56 5.41 5.96
CA ALA A 96 2.47 6.53 6.88
C ALA A 96 2.15 6.07 8.31
N ALA A 97 1.24 5.11 8.47
CA ALA A 97 0.90 4.53 9.76
C ALA A 97 2.10 3.81 10.39
N LEU A 98 2.81 2.96 9.64
CA LEU A 98 4.00 2.28 10.14
C LEU A 98 5.15 3.24 10.44
N LEU A 99 5.25 4.38 9.73
CA LEU A 99 6.20 5.44 10.05
C LEU A 99 5.84 6.14 11.37
N ALA A 100 4.58 6.52 11.55
CA ALA A 100 4.09 7.25 12.71
C ALA A 100 4.01 6.40 13.98
N TYR A 101 3.67 5.12 13.84
CA TYR A 101 3.45 4.16 14.92
C TYR A 101 4.34 2.91 14.72
N PRO A 102 5.65 3.00 15.05
CA PRO A 102 6.58 1.89 14.88
C PRO A 102 6.19 0.61 15.63
N GLU A 103 5.38 0.71 16.68
CA GLU A 103 4.83 -0.40 17.44
C GLU A 103 3.90 -1.31 16.64
N LEU A 104 3.34 -0.82 15.52
CA LEU A 104 2.55 -1.62 14.59
C LEU A 104 3.42 -2.58 13.74
N ARG A 105 4.75 -2.41 13.78
CA ARG A 105 5.68 -3.26 13.02
C ARG A 105 5.94 -4.55 13.81
N GLU A 106 5.23 -5.62 13.46
CA GLU A 106 5.38 -6.92 14.12
C GLU A 106 6.75 -7.56 13.83
N GLU A 107 7.21 -7.49 12.58
CA GLU A 107 8.49 -8.06 12.14
C GLU A 107 9.15 -7.14 11.11
N THR A 108 10.48 -7.03 11.20
CA THR A 108 11.32 -6.36 10.19
C THR A 108 12.52 -7.23 9.88
N ALA A 109 12.86 -7.36 8.59
CA ALA A 109 14.03 -8.09 8.13
C ALA A 109 14.85 -7.23 7.17
N THR A 110 16.17 -7.46 7.16
CA THR A 110 17.10 -6.80 6.24
C THR A 110 17.33 -7.69 5.03
N TYR A 111 17.16 -7.12 3.85
CA TYR A 111 17.41 -7.78 2.57
C TYR A 111 18.54 -7.08 1.83
N HIS A 112 19.29 -7.84 1.05
CA HIS A 112 20.23 -7.24 0.11
C HIS A 112 19.47 -6.77 -1.12
N VAL A 113 19.62 -5.48 -1.43
CA VAL A 113 19.24 -4.90 -2.73
C VAL A 113 20.43 -4.98 -3.68
#